data_AF-A0AAE4D931-F1
#
_entry.id   AF-A0AAE4D931-F1
#
_cell.length_a   1.000
_cell.length_b   1.000
_cell.length_c   1.000
_cell.angle_alpha   90.00
_cell.angle_beta   90.00
_cell.angle_gamma   90.00
#
_symmetry.space_group_name_H-M   'P 1'
#
loop_
_entity.id
_entity.type
_entity.pdbx_description
1 polymer ?
#
loop_
_entity_poly.entity_id
_entity_poly.type
_entity_poly.pdbx_seq_one_letter_code
_entity_poly.pdbx_strand_id
1 'polypeptide(L)'
;ATGLPGRGSFVDLVDPSGKDISKAVVTRTVKEKGSGPLHAIIRVEGEYQYENKSHPSAPFIIRVHAFAGKTFIKVDHTFVYTGTPDQSPKLEEGFEYEAIATQTEKIVDESVLLDHPGWTLPNDQIQAAGVRLQYKFSDQATVTSQLSEGNWWQSNPGELRTSKLNNRATASLTQMGPNPSQIPPLANSSSTSRLSDVFDARFEASGEAIEAERAPGWLIAHDNQWGVGLGFTSFFEEYPKEIQVTESEDMLTAYSWSPKAGPLSFARKDGETDSGMIANFAAGLAKSTEMVFHFFKVDADVEKTDQVPKEVDEAVSQVDALMDPPVAIVDPLWTASTKVFGNISPSLGAEDTFERGLDYKLDWMMFNQEWEPWYGMLNYGDFKTYYYDEEWQMWTNNEPAADF
;
A
#
# COMPACT_ATOMS: atom_id res chain seq x y z
N ALA A 1 6.78 6.24 23.49
CA ALA A 1 6.28 7.58 23.08
C ALA A 1 4.77 7.47 22.89
N THR A 2 3.98 8.46 23.31
CA THR A 2 2.51 8.44 23.17
C THR A 2 2.04 9.74 22.50
N GLY A 3 1.46 9.66 21.29
CA GLY A 3 1.06 10.83 20.46
C GLY A 3 -0.30 11.46 20.85
N LEU A 4 -0.88 12.46 20.19
CA LEU A 4 -0.50 13.50 19.19
C LEU A 4 0.13 14.73 19.91
N PRO A 5 0.86 15.70 19.29
CA PRO A 5 0.89 16.20 17.90
C PRO A 5 2.20 15.90 17.13
N GLY A 6 2.19 15.94 15.79
CA GLY A 6 3.31 15.47 14.94
C GLY A 6 3.34 13.95 14.75
N ARG A 7 2.16 13.35 14.65
CA ARG A 7 1.87 11.91 14.52
C ARG A 7 2.81 11.20 13.54
N GLY A 8 3.61 10.25 14.02
CA GLY A 8 4.57 9.53 13.16
C GLY A 8 3.94 8.49 12.24
N SER A 9 3.06 7.63 12.75
CA SER A 9 2.36 6.61 11.97
C SER A 9 0.92 6.47 12.44
N PHE A 10 0.05 6.00 11.54
CA PHE A 10 -1.38 6.01 11.78
C PHE A 10 -2.19 5.01 10.96
N VAL A 11 -3.36 4.68 11.52
CA VAL A 11 -4.51 4.01 10.88
C VAL A 11 -5.77 4.57 11.54
N ASP A 12 -6.39 5.57 10.91
CA ASP A 12 -7.64 6.18 11.34
C ASP A 12 -8.83 5.31 10.98
N LEU A 13 -9.78 5.21 11.92
CA LEU A 13 -11.02 4.49 11.70
C LEU A 13 -12.18 5.46 11.49
N VAL A 14 -13.24 4.98 10.85
CA VAL A 14 -14.55 5.62 10.82
C VAL A 14 -15.62 4.55 10.94
N ASP A 15 -16.58 4.81 11.80
CA ASP A 15 -17.76 3.98 12.03
C ASP A 15 -19.03 4.84 11.90
N PRO A 16 -20.25 4.31 12.11
CA PRO A 16 -21.49 5.10 12.07
C PRO A 16 -21.55 6.25 13.11
N SER A 17 -20.70 6.25 14.14
CA SER A 17 -20.61 7.31 15.15
C SER A 17 -19.66 8.44 14.73
N GLY A 18 -18.73 8.18 13.81
CA GLY A 18 -17.87 9.18 13.20
C GLY A 18 -16.41 8.72 13.06
N LYS A 19 -15.53 9.67 12.77
CA LYS A 19 -14.09 9.42 12.64
C LYS A 19 -13.45 9.27 14.02
N ASP A 20 -12.54 8.32 14.14
CA ASP A 20 -11.73 8.09 15.34
C ASP A 20 -10.25 8.09 14.98
N ILE A 21 -9.54 9.09 15.49
CA ILE A 21 -8.16 9.35 15.15
C ILE A 21 -7.25 8.50 16.02
N SER A 22 -6.44 7.66 15.38
CA SER A 22 -5.62 6.71 16.12
C SER A 22 -4.39 7.33 16.79
N LYS A 23 -4.11 6.85 18.00
CA LYS A 23 -2.92 7.19 18.78
C LYS A 23 -1.94 6.03 18.74
N ALA A 24 -0.85 6.20 18.01
CA ALA A 24 0.26 5.23 18.03
C ALA A 24 0.96 5.24 19.41
N VAL A 25 0.99 4.09 20.07
CA VAL A 25 1.68 3.83 21.33
C VAL A 25 2.78 2.82 21.06
N VAL A 26 4.02 3.29 21.06
CA VAL A 26 5.20 2.41 20.90
C VAL A 26 5.40 1.61 22.18
N THR A 27 5.36 0.29 22.05
CA THR A 27 5.59 -0.67 23.14
C THR A 27 7.04 -1.14 23.17
N ARG A 28 7.69 -1.22 22.01
CA ARG A 28 9.07 -1.72 21.89
C ARG A 28 9.83 -1.08 20.73
N THR A 29 11.12 -0.89 20.91
CA THR A 29 12.04 -0.54 19.83
C THR A 29 13.29 -1.41 19.95
N VAL A 30 13.67 -2.09 18.88
CA VAL A 30 14.82 -2.99 18.86
C VAL A 30 15.64 -2.83 17.58
N LYS A 31 16.94 -3.07 17.70
CA LYS A 31 17.78 -3.38 16.54
C LYS A 31 17.49 -4.81 16.10
N GLU A 32 16.92 -4.99 14.92
CA GLU A 32 16.45 -6.29 14.44
C GLU A 32 17.60 -7.16 13.92
N LYS A 33 17.40 -8.49 14.01
CA LYS A 33 18.31 -9.48 13.41
C LYS A 33 18.38 -9.25 11.91
N GLY A 34 19.58 -9.34 11.34
CA GLY A 34 19.87 -8.90 9.96
C GLY A 34 20.67 -7.60 9.90
N SER A 35 20.68 -6.81 10.98
CA SER A 35 21.55 -5.65 11.09
C SER A 35 23.04 -6.03 11.15
N GLY A 36 23.88 -5.32 10.40
CA GLY A 36 25.33 -5.44 10.36
C GLY A 36 26.04 -4.08 10.19
N PRO A 37 27.33 -4.05 9.84
CA PRO A 37 28.10 -2.81 9.66
C PRO A 37 27.63 -1.93 8.50
N LEU A 38 27.04 -2.51 7.46
CA LEU A 38 26.63 -1.80 6.25
C LEU A 38 25.13 -1.48 6.19
N HIS A 39 24.33 -2.11 7.05
CA HIS A 39 22.87 -1.99 7.06
C HIS A 39 22.35 -2.22 8.48
N ALA A 40 21.53 -1.31 8.99
CA ALA A 40 20.88 -1.43 10.28
C ALA A 40 19.36 -1.38 10.11
N ILE A 41 18.66 -2.23 10.86
CA ILE A 41 17.20 -2.30 10.89
C ILE A 41 16.75 -1.92 12.29
N ILE A 42 16.01 -0.82 12.40
CA ILE A 42 15.34 -0.41 13.64
C ILE A 42 13.87 -0.80 13.52
N ARG A 43 13.47 -1.79 14.31
CA ARG A 43 12.10 -2.27 14.40
C ARG A 43 11.40 -1.57 15.56
N VAL A 44 10.29 -0.90 15.25
CA VAL A 44 9.40 -0.24 16.21
C VAL A 44 8.10 -1.02 16.24
N GLU A 45 7.74 -1.55 17.40
CA GLU A 45 6.47 -2.25 17.63
C GLU A 45 5.56 -1.38 18.50
N GLY A 46 4.26 -1.45 18.25
CA GLY A 46 3.29 -0.73 19.03
C GLY A 46 1.87 -1.09 18.68
N GLU A 47 0.94 -0.31 19.21
CA GLU A 47 -0.49 -0.41 18.95
C GLU A 47 -1.08 0.96 18.64
N TYR A 48 -2.04 1.00 17.74
CA TYR A 48 -2.95 2.12 17.57
C TYR A 48 -4.08 1.99 18.57
N GLN A 49 -4.22 3.01 19.41
CA GLN A 49 -5.31 3.13 20.38
C GLN A 49 -6.30 4.19 19.91
N TYR A 50 -7.56 4.01 20.28
CA TYR A 50 -8.68 4.81 19.81
C TYR A 50 -9.42 5.47 20.98
N GLU A 51 -10.08 6.61 20.72
CA GLU A 51 -10.89 7.26 21.75
C GLU A 51 -12.17 6.45 22.00
N ASN A 52 -12.81 5.98 20.94
CA ASN A 52 -13.95 5.08 21.02
C ASN A 52 -13.50 3.72 21.58
N LYS A 53 -14.11 3.30 22.69
CA LYS A 53 -13.78 2.05 23.38
C LYS A 53 -14.34 0.81 22.69
N SER A 54 -15.22 0.95 21.70
CA SER A 54 -15.65 -0.18 20.87
C SER A 54 -14.58 -0.59 19.85
N HIS A 55 -13.68 0.31 19.45
CA HIS A 55 -12.58 0.02 18.54
C HIS A 55 -11.47 -0.74 19.27
N PRO A 56 -11.16 -2.00 18.87
CA PRO A 56 -10.03 -2.72 19.42
C PRO A 56 -8.71 -2.03 19.05
N SER A 57 -7.70 -2.12 19.92
CA SER A 57 -6.37 -1.62 19.58
C SER A 57 -5.74 -2.47 18.48
N ALA A 58 -5.12 -1.80 17.50
CA ALA A 58 -4.56 -2.45 16.31
C ALA A 58 -3.02 -2.48 16.38
N PRO A 59 -2.36 -3.65 16.34
CA PRO A 59 -0.90 -3.71 16.38
C PRO A 59 -0.28 -3.16 15.09
N PHE A 60 0.90 -2.57 15.23
CA PHE A 60 1.71 -2.12 14.11
C PHE A 60 3.20 -2.45 14.30
N ILE A 61 3.89 -2.58 13.18
CA ILE A 61 5.35 -2.69 13.12
C ILE A 61 5.84 -1.67 12.10
N ILE A 62 6.87 -0.90 12.45
CA ILE A 62 7.63 -0.10 11.50
C ILE A 62 9.07 -0.62 11.49
N ARG A 63 9.62 -0.89 10.32
CA ARG A 63 11.05 -1.16 10.16
C ARG A 63 11.70 -0.03 9.41
N VAL A 64 12.71 0.59 10.03
CA VAL A 64 13.54 1.62 9.41
C VAL A 64 14.88 0.99 9.04
N HIS A 65 15.14 0.90 7.74
CA HIS A 65 16.35 0.37 7.15
C HIS A 65 17.30 1.53 6.82
N ALA A 66 18.45 1.58 7.48
CA ALA A 66 19.50 2.58 7.25
C ALA A 66 20.77 1.92 6.72
N PHE A 67 21.42 2.54 5.74
CA PHE A 67 22.58 1.99 5.05
C PHE A 67 23.82 2.86 5.27
N ALA A 68 24.98 2.23 5.47
CA ALA A 68 26.21 2.94 5.78
C ALA A 68 26.60 3.92 4.65
N GLY A 69 26.81 5.19 5.01
CA GLY A 69 27.21 6.24 4.06
C GLY A 69 26.11 6.68 3.09
N LYS A 70 24.85 6.27 3.32
CA LYS A 70 23.71 6.66 2.48
C LYS A 70 22.82 7.65 3.22
N THR A 71 22.22 8.56 2.46
CA THR A 71 21.29 9.58 2.96
C THR A 71 19.83 9.21 2.71
N PHE A 72 19.56 7.97 2.31
CA PHE A 72 18.20 7.44 2.23
C PHE A 72 17.96 6.39 3.30
N ILE A 73 16.68 6.22 3.65
CA ILE A 73 16.17 5.13 4.46
C ILE A 73 15.03 4.44 3.71
N LYS A 74 14.87 3.14 3.94
CA LYS A 74 13.62 2.43 3.60
C LYS A 74 12.79 2.25 4.86
N VAL A 75 11.48 2.35 4.71
CA VAL A 75 10.51 2.26 5.80
C VAL A 75 9.44 1.26 5.40
N ASP A 76 9.39 0.13 6.10
CA ASP A 76 8.26 -0.79 6.01
C ASP A 76 7.26 -0.40 7.08
N HIS A 77 6.03 -0.06 6.67
CA HIS A 77 4.93 0.20 7.59
C HIS A 77 3.93 -0.96 7.52
N THR A 78 3.85 -1.72 8.61
CA THR A 78 2.89 -2.82 8.77
C THR A 78 1.84 -2.45 9.81
N PHE A 79 0.57 -2.65 9.49
CA PHE A 79 -0.54 -2.60 10.45
C PHE A 79 -1.43 -3.83 10.33
N VAL A 80 -2.19 -4.11 11.40
CA VAL A 80 -3.21 -5.16 11.41
C VAL A 80 -4.58 -4.52 11.62
N TYR A 81 -5.56 -4.86 10.78
CA TYR A 81 -6.94 -4.47 10.99
C TYR A 81 -7.55 -5.34 12.10
N THR A 82 -8.02 -4.71 13.18
CA THR A 82 -8.65 -5.39 14.32
C THR A 82 -10.09 -4.91 14.57
N GLY A 83 -10.66 -4.16 13.63
CA GLY A 83 -12.02 -3.60 13.76
C GLY A 83 -13.12 -4.65 13.59
N THR A 84 -14.34 -4.23 13.89
CA THR A 84 -15.57 -4.97 13.55
C THR A 84 -15.99 -4.59 12.12
N PRO A 85 -15.93 -5.50 11.14
CA PRO A 85 -16.03 -5.15 9.72
C PRO A 85 -17.41 -4.66 9.26
N ASP A 86 -18.46 -5.20 9.85
CA ASP A 86 -19.84 -4.96 9.45
C ASP A 86 -20.79 -4.89 10.66
N GLN A 87 -22.05 -4.60 10.40
CA GLN A 87 -23.10 -4.44 11.42
C GLN A 87 -23.89 -5.73 11.64
N SER A 88 -23.34 -6.89 11.30
CA SER A 88 -23.97 -8.18 11.57
C SER A 88 -24.11 -8.44 13.08
N PRO A 89 -25.04 -9.33 13.49
CA PRO A 89 -25.18 -9.70 14.89
C PRO A 89 -23.87 -10.31 15.42
N LYS A 90 -23.40 -9.79 16.56
CA LYS A 90 -22.23 -10.37 17.23
C LYS A 90 -22.58 -11.75 17.79
N LEU A 91 -21.64 -12.69 17.64
CA LEU A 91 -21.77 -14.00 18.25
C LEU A 91 -21.79 -13.89 19.78
N GLU A 92 -22.60 -14.73 20.40
CA GLU A 92 -22.55 -14.94 21.85
C GLU A 92 -21.22 -15.58 22.26
N GLU A 93 -20.73 -15.27 23.46
CA GLU A 93 -19.42 -15.72 23.92
C GLU A 93 -19.29 -17.25 23.95
N GLY A 94 -18.28 -17.75 23.24
CA GLY A 94 -17.97 -19.17 23.11
C GLY A 94 -18.81 -19.91 22.06
N PHE A 95 -19.65 -19.22 21.28
CA PHE A 95 -20.27 -19.80 20.10
C PHE A 95 -19.29 -19.82 18.92
N GLU A 96 -19.28 -20.94 18.19
CA GLU A 96 -18.41 -21.17 17.03
C GLU A 96 -19.27 -21.52 15.80
N TYR A 97 -18.79 -21.14 14.62
CA TYR A 97 -19.38 -21.57 13.35
C TYR A 97 -19.13 -23.07 13.14
N GLU A 98 -20.15 -23.81 12.70
CA GLU A 98 -20.12 -25.28 12.61
C GLU A 98 -18.91 -25.78 11.80
N ALA A 99 -18.60 -25.11 10.68
CA ALA A 99 -17.53 -25.51 9.76
C ALA A 99 -16.12 -25.49 10.37
N ILE A 100 -15.89 -24.69 11.41
CA ILE A 100 -14.58 -24.50 12.05
C ILE A 100 -14.61 -24.75 13.57
N ALA A 101 -15.72 -25.30 14.08
CA ALA A 101 -15.89 -25.49 15.51
C ALA A 101 -14.93 -26.54 16.06
N THR A 102 -14.40 -26.26 17.24
CA THR A 102 -13.57 -27.17 18.05
C THR A 102 -14.38 -27.88 19.14
N GLN A 103 -15.67 -27.56 19.26
CA GLN A 103 -16.64 -28.14 20.18
C GLN A 103 -18.01 -28.32 19.50
N THR A 104 -18.98 -28.92 20.20
CA THR A 104 -20.30 -29.29 19.63
C THR A 104 -21.50 -28.76 20.40
N GLU A 105 -21.29 -27.97 21.46
CA GLU A 105 -22.36 -27.50 22.37
C GLU A 105 -22.84 -26.10 22.00
N LYS A 106 -21.92 -25.17 21.78
CA LYS A 106 -22.19 -23.78 21.46
C LYS A 106 -21.92 -23.53 19.98
N ILE A 107 -22.82 -24.02 19.12
CA ILE A 107 -22.72 -23.81 17.68
C ILE A 107 -23.69 -22.72 17.26
N VAL A 108 -23.22 -21.81 16.41
CA VAL A 108 -24.02 -20.72 15.85
C VAL A 108 -25.12 -21.32 14.96
N ASP A 109 -26.37 -20.91 15.17
CA ASP A 109 -27.43 -21.15 14.18
C ASP A 109 -27.26 -20.16 13.04
N GLU A 110 -26.57 -20.57 11.97
CA GLU A 110 -26.31 -19.69 10.83
C GLU A 110 -27.60 -19.36 10.05
N SER A 111 -28.66 -20.19 10.17
CA SER A 111 -29.91 -19.98 9.43
C SER A 111 -30.63 -18.69 9.81
N VAL A 112 -30.46 -18.21 11.05
CA VAL A 112 -31.02 -16.93 11.52
C VAL A 112 -30.15 -15.73 11.16
N LEU A 113 -28.92 -15.97 10.68
CA LEU A 113 -27.98 -14.94 10.24
C LEU A 113 -28.02 -14.72 8.72
N LEU A 114 -28.51 -15.69 7.95
CA LEU A 114 -28.71 -15.57 6.51
C LEU A 114 -29.54 -14.32 6.18
N ASP A 115 -29.14 -13.61 5.12
CA ASP A 115 -29.78 -12.38 4.62
C ASP A 115 -29.89 -11.22 5.63
N HIS A 116 -29.25 -11.29 6.80
CA HIS A 116 -29.28 -10.16 7.74
C HIS A 116 -28.60 -8.94 7.09
N PRO A 117 -29.28 -7.77 6.99
CA PRO A 117 -28.78 -6.63 6.23
C PRO A 117 -27.47 -6.06 6.80
N GLY A 118 -27.20 -6.31 8.08
CA GLY A 118 -25.96 -5.90 8.74
C GLY A 118 -24.68 -6.43 8.09
N TRP A 119 -24.72 -7.57 7.39
CA TRP A 119 -23.54 -8.16 6.74
C TRP A 119 -22.92 -7.26 5.66
N THR A 120 -23.76 -6.52 4.93
CA THR A 120 -23.34 -5.63 3.84
C THR A 120 -23.24 -4.17 4.25
N LEU A 121 -23.57 -3.86 5.51
CA LEU A 121 -23.43 -2.52 6.07
C LEU A 121 -22.09 -2.41 6.80
N PRO A 122 -21.15 -1.59 6.31
CA PRO A 122 -19.86 -1.41 6.97
C PRO A 122 -20.02 -0.86 8.38
N ASN A 123 -19.16 -1.34 9.28
CA ASN A 123 -19.00 -0.76 10.60
C ASN A 123 -17.64 -0.05 10.70
N ASP A 124 -16.60 -0.71 11.21
CA ASP A 124 -15.27 -0.11 11.38
C ASP A 124 -14.51 -0.13 10.05
N GLN A 125 -14.35 1.03 9.41
CA GLN A 125 -13.66 1.20 8.14
C GLN A 125 -12.35 1.95 8.33
N ILE A 126 -11.35 1.70 7.48
CA ILE A 126 -10.11 2.50 7.49
C ILE A 126 -10.35 3.80 6.73
N GLN A 127 -10.30 4.92 7.42
CA GLN A 127 -10.45 6.25 6.82
C GLN A 127 -9.15 6.77 6.20
N ALA A 128 -8.01 6.49 6.85
CA ALA A 128 -6.69 6.90 6.39
C ALA A 128 -5.62 6.06 7.07
N ALA A 129 -4.53 5.75 6.38
CA ALA A 129 -3.39 5.04 6.95
C ALA A 129 -2.09 5.56 6.35
N GLY A 130 -1.01 5.53 7.14
CA GLY A 130 0.30 5.89 6.63
C GLY A 130 1.33 6.30 7.68
N VAL A 131 2.36 6.99 7.19
CA VAL A 131 3.49 7.51 7.96
C VAL A 131 3.68 9.00 7.64
N ARG A 132 4.12 9.77 8.62
CA ARG A 132 4.41 11.19 8.46
C ARG A 132 5.82 11.52 8.93
N LEU A 133 6.45 12.44 8.23
CA LEU A 133 7.73 13.03 8.56
C LEU A 133 7.52 14.52 8.78
N GLN A 134 7.88 15.02 9.96
CA GLN A 134 7.97 16.46 10.17
C GLN A 134 9.32 16.94 9.65
N TYR A 135 9.31 17.73 8.58
CA TYR A 135 10.52 18.35 8.05
C TYR A 135 10.87 19.63 8.83
N LYS A 136 12.05 20.19 8.56
CA LYS A 136 12.59 21.38 9.23
C LYS A 136 13.20 22.36 8.22
N PHE A 137 12.44 22.62 7.16
CA PHE A 137 12.78 23.62 6.17
C PHE A 137 12.76 25.01 6.80
N SER A 138 13.67 25.85 6.33
CA SER A 138 13.93 27.21 6.80
C SER A 138 13.21 28.27 5.96
N ASP A 139 12.72 27.88 4.78
CA ASP A 139 11.93 28.68 3.85
C ASP A 139 10.72 27.85 3.37
N GLN A 140 9.85 28.49 2.59
CA GLN A 140 8.75 27.86 1.87
C GLN A 140 9.22 26.62 1.10
N ALA A 141 8.41 25.56 1.16
CA ALA A 141 8.71 24.34 0.43
C ALA A 141 8.46 24.56 -1.07
N THR A 142 9.37 24.07 -1.89
CA THR A 142 9.16 23.82 -3.31
C THR A 142 8.95 22.34 -3.49
N VAL A 143 7.90 21.97 -4.23
CA VAL A 143 7.56 20.58 -4.51
C VAL A 143 7.72 20.28 -5.99
N THR A 144 8.22 19.09 -6.28
CA THR A 144 8.43 18.60 -7.64
C THR A 144 7.90 17.17 -7.78
N SER A 145 7.15 16.92 -8.84
CA SER A 145 6.74 15.59 -9.28
C SER A 145 6.46 15.61 -10.79
N GLN A 146 5.92 14.53 -11.32
CA GLN A 146 5.45 14.41 -12.69
C GLN A 146 4.25 13.45 -12.72
N LEU A 147 3.59 13.33 -13.86
CA LEU A 147 2.63 12.26 -14.13
C LEU A 147 3.05 11.49 -15.37
N SER A 148 2.64 10.23 -15.48
CA SER A 148 2.95 9.40 -16.66
C SER A 148 2.11 9.82 -17.87
N GLU A 149 2.69 9.67 -19.06
CA GLU A 149 2.00 9.89 -20.33
C GLU A 149 1.38 8.61 -20.87
N GLY A 150 0.18 8.73 -21.42
CA GLY A 150 -0.56 7.63 -22.03
C GLY A 150 -1.56 7.00 -21.07
N ASN A 151 -1.92 5.75 -21.35
CA ASN A 151 -2.89 5.00 -20.55
C ASN A 151 -2.21 4.38 -19.31
N TRP A 152 -3.00 3.92 -18.34
CA TRP A 152 -2.53 3.41 -17.04
C TRP A 152 -1.59 2.22 -17.13
N TRP A 153 -1.65 1.44 -18.21
CA TRP A 153 -0.75 0.32 -18.49
C TRP A 153 0.58 0.75 -19.15
N GLN A 154 0.81 2.06 -19.25
CA GLN A 154 2.05 2.65 -19.73
C GLN A 154 2.68 3.46 -18.59
N SER A 155 3.99 3.36 -18.43
CA SER A 155 4.76 4.04 -17.38
C SER A 155 5.72 5.08 -17.95
N ASN A 156 5.42 5.63 -19.13
CA ASN A 156 6.28 6.64 -19.76
C ASN A 156 6.30 7.90 -18.89
N PRO A 157 7.47 8.40 -18.44
CA PRO A 157 7.54 9.61 -17.63
C PRO A 157 7.14 10.83 -18.46
N GLY A 158 6.21 11.64 -17.96
CA GLY A 158 5.89 12.94 -18.52
C GLY A 158 6.84 14.04 -18.03
N GLU A 159 6.46 15.29 -18.29
CA GLU A 159 7.27 16.44 -17.88
C GLU A 159 7.22 16.69 -16.35
N LEU A 160 8.37 17.05 -15.78
CA LEU A 160 8.46 17.53 -14.41
C LEU A 160 7.62 18.81 -14.23
N ARG A 161 6.92 18.88 -13.10
CA ARG A 161 6.19 20.05 -12.62
C ARG A 161 6.73 20.44 -11.26
N THR A 162 6.99 21.73 -11.09
CA THR A 162 7.56 22.28 -9.86
C THR A 162 6.72 23.46 -9.40
N SER A 163 6.41 23.52 -8.11
CA SER A 163 5.62 24.59 -7.52
C SER A 163 6.20 25.02 -6.17
N LYS A 164 6.44 26.32 -6.00
CA LYS A 164 6.78 26.90 -4.70
C LYS A 164 5.48 27.19 -3.93
N LEU A 165 5.39 26.65 -2.72
CA LEU A 165 4.22 26.80 -1.85
C LEU A 165 4.15 28.21 -1.25
N ASN A 166 2.94 28.67 -0.92
CA ASN A 166 2.66 30.08 -0.58
C ASN A 166 2.28 30.32 0.90
N ASN A 167 2.94 29.64 1.85
CA ASN A 167 2.76 29.76 3.30
C ASN A 167 1.33 29.45 3.80
N ARG A 168 0.80 28.28 3.40
CA ARG A 168 -0.46 27.61 3.84
C ARG A 168 -0.95 26.56 2.84
N ALA A 169 -0.31 26.42 1.69
CA ALA A 169 -0.72 25.48 0.68
C ALA A 169 -0.44 24.04 1.10
N THR A 170 -1.29 23.15 0.59
CA THR A 170 -1.01 21.71 0.54
C THR A 170 -0.63 21.38 -0.89
N ALA A 171 0.39 20.56 -1.06
CA ALA A 171 0.64 19.87 -2.32
C ALA A 171 0.37 18.39 -2.16
N SER A 172 -0.13 17.75 -3.21
CA SER A 172 -0.55 16.36 -3.18
C SER A 172 -0.25 15.69 -4.52
N LEU A 173 0.43 14.55 -4.47
CA LEU A 173 0.44 13.56 -5.54
C LEU A 173 -0.48 12.43 -5.12
N THR A 174 -1.55 12.19 -5.86
CA THR A 174 -2.57 11.18 -5.55
C THR A 174 -2.64 10.14 -6.66
N GLN A 175 -2.83 8.88 -6.30
CA GLN A 175 -3.29 7.82 -7.21
C GLN A 175 -4.61 7.23 -6.68
N MET A 176 -5.63 7.24 -7.53
CA MET A 176 -6.90 6.55 -7.36
C MET A 176 -7.05 5.48 -8.44
N GLY A 177 -8.00 4.58 -8.24
CA GLY A 177 -8.28 3.48 -9.15
C GLY A 177 -9.73 3.00 -9.02
N PRO A 178 -10.11 1.91 -9.69
CA PRO A 178 -11.47 1.42 -9.68
C PRO A 178 -11.91 1.03 -8.26
N ASN A 179 -13.04 1.60 -7.84
CA ASN A 179 -13.73 1.29 -6.58
C ASN A 179 -12.80 1.09 -5.36
N PRO A 180 -12.16 2.17 -4.89
CA PRO A 180 -11.25 2.05 -3.74
C PRO A 180 -11.98 1.47 -2.52
N SER A 181 -13.23 1.86 -2.27
CA SER A 181 -14.01 1.40 -1.10
C SER A 181 -14.24 -0.11 -0.98
N GLN A 182 -13.98 -0.88 -2.05
CA GLN A 182 -14.26 -2.32 -2.16
C GLN A 182 -15.76 -2.70 -2.05
N ILE A 183 -16.68 -1.75 -2.24
CA ILE A 183 -18.14 -1.99 -2.14
C ILE A 183 -18.70 -2.36 -3.52
N PRO A 184 -19.26 -3.56 -3.74
CA PRO A 184 -19.76 -3.99 -5.05
C PRO A 184 -20.79 -3.03 -5.70
N PRO A 185 -20.91 -3.04 -7.04
CA PRO A 185 -20.17 -3.87 -8.01
C PRO A 185 -18.74 -3.38 -8.27
N LEU A 186 -17.83 -4.30 -8.60
CA LEU A 186 -16.46 -4.00 -9.00
C LEU A 186 -16.37 -4.02 -10.54
N ALA A 187 -15.64 -3.07 -11.13
CA ALA A 187 -15.42 -3.02 -12.57
C ALA A 187 -14.31 -4.00 -12.97
N ASN A 188 -14.49 -4.72 -14.09
CA ASN A 188 -13.51 -5.66 -14.64
C ASN A 188 -13.25 -5.35 -16.12
N SER A 189 -12.08 -5.75 -16.61
CA SER A 189 -11.78 -5.80 -18.05
C SER A 189 -12.58 -6.93 -18.70
N SER A 190 -12.85 -6.82 -20.00
CA SER A 190 -13.41 -7.94 -20.78
C SER A 190 -12.30 -8.72 -21.50
N SER A 191 -12.67 -9.82 -22.15
CA SER A 191 -11.75 -10.60 -22.99
C SER A 191 -11.14 -9.82 -24.18
N THR A 192 -11.71 -8.66 -24.54
CA THR A 192 -11.30 -7.88 -25.72
C THR A 192 -11.00 -6.41 -25.43
N SER A 193 -11.37 -5.91 -24.25
CA SER A 193 -11.16 -4.52 -23.86
C SER A 193 -10.65 -4.42 -22.42
N ARG A 194 -9.53 -3.73 -22.23
CA ARG A 194 -9.08 -3.32 -20.90
C ARG A 194 -10.01 -2.25 -20.33
N LEU A 195 -10.09 -2.17 -19.01
CA LEU A 195 -10.64 -0.99 -18.34
C LEU A 195 -9.94 0.28 -18.83
N SER A 196 -10.70 1.33 -19.10
CA SER A 196 -10.20 2.66 -19.43
C SER A 196 -10.87 3.68 -18.51
N ASP A 197 -10.21 4.82 -18.25
CA ASP A 197 -10.80 5.92 -17.49
C ASP A 197 -11.22 5.54 -16.05
N VAL A 198 -10.61 4.49 -15.47
CA VAL A 198 -10.87 4.01 -14.10
C VAL A 198 -9.77 4.37 -13.11
N PHE A 199 -8.59 4.74 -13.61
CA PHE A 199 -7.48 5.22 -12.81
C PHE A 199 -7.35 6.72 -12.97
N ASP A 200 -7.09 7.39 -11.85
CA ASP A 200 -6.97 8.84 -11.80
C ASP A 200 -5.76 9.19 -10.93
N ALA A 201 -4.79 9.83 -11.54
CA ALA A 201 -3.59 10.33 -10.92
C ALA A 201 -3.59 11.85 -11.00
N ARG A 202 -3.31 12.51 -9.87
CA ARG A 202 -3.33 13.98 -9.80
C ARG A 202 -2.09 14.50 -9.09
N PHE A 203 -1.47 15.51 -9.67
CA PHE A 203 -0.52 16.36 -8.96
C PHE A 203 -1.13 17.76 -8.80
N GLU A 204 -1.42 18.12 -7.56
CA GLU A 204 -2.06 19.38 -7.19
C GLU A 204 -1.12 20.15 -6.27
N ALA A 205 -0.74 21.38 -6.65
CA ALA A 205 0.08 22.29 -5.86
C ALA A 205 -0.30 23.76 -6.18
N SER A 206 0.41 24.74 -5.60
CA SER A 206 0.10 26.15 -5.82
C SER A 206 0.31 26.55 -7.28
N GLY A 207 -0.78 26.79 -8.00
CA GLY A 207 -0.75 27.15 -9.43
C GLY A 207 -0.47 25.99 -10.39
N GLU A 208 -0.36 24.76 -9.87
CA GLU A 208 -0.14 23.54 -10.66
C GLU A 208 -1.27 22.55 -10.37
N ALA A 209 -1.95 22.09 -11.41
CA ALA A 209 -2.94 21.02 -11.32
C ALA A 209 -2.91 20.24 -12.63
N ILE A 210 -2.37 19.03 -12.58
CA ILE A 210 -2.31 18.12 -13.72
C ILE A 210 -2.94 16.77 -13.36
N GLU A 211 -3.52 16.12 -14.36
CA GLU A 211 -4.20 14.83 -14.23
C GLU A 211 -3.66 13.86 -15.31
N ALA A 212 -3.62 12.57 -14.97
CA ALA A 212 -3.27 11.46 -15.85
C ALA A 212 -3.91 10.18 -15.30
N GLU A 213 -3.70 9.02 -15.94
CA GLU A 213 -4.16 7.76 -15.36
C GLU A 213 -3.15 7.15 -14.36
N ARG A 214 -1.86 7.53 -14.44
CA ARG A 214 -0.78 6.95 -13.62
C ARG A 214 0.16 8.01 -13.03
N ALA A 215 0.39 7.91 -11.72
CA ALA A 215 1.40 8.67 -10.99
C ALA A 215 2.73 7.89 -10.95
N PRO A 216 3.88 8.59 -10.87
CA PRO A 216 5.19 7.96 -10.81
C PRO A 216 5.53 7.39 -9.43
N GLY A 217 4.70 7.67 -8.41
CA GLY A 217 4.88 7.14 -7.06
C GLY A 217 5.88 7.86 -6.18
N TRP A 218 6.38 9.03 -6.61
CA TRP A 218 7.30 9.84 -5.84
C TRP A 218 6.99 11.34 -5.88
N LEU A 219 7.39 12.05 -4.82
CA LEU A 219 7.36 13.52 -4.73
C LEU A 219 8.62 14.00 -4.02
N ILE A 220 9.24 15.05 -4.55
CA ILE A 220 10.36 15.75 -3.91
C ILE A 220 9.83 17.04 -3.28
N ALA A 221 10.23 17.31 -2.03
CA ALA A 221 9.99 18.58 -1.35
C ALA A 221 11.32 19.13 -0.87
N HIS A 222 11.58 20.42 -1.04
CA HIS A 222 12.83 21.04 -0.62
C HIS A 222 12.69 22.53 -0.31
N ASP A 223 13.63 23.08 0.45
CA ASP A 223 13.89 24.53 0.51
C ASP A 223 15.22 24.85 -0.21
N ASN A 224 15.84 25.97 0.13
CA ASN A 224 17.12 26.39 -0.46
C ASN A 224 18.34 25.64 0.11
N GLN A 225 18.17 24.81 1.15
CA GLN A 225 19.26 24.15 1.87
C GLN A 225 19.09 22.62 1.97
N TRP A 226 17.87 22.13 2.11
CA TRP A 226 17.54 20.73 2.40
C TRP A 226 16.40 20.27 1.53
N GLY A 227 16.45 19.00 1.15
CA GLY A 227 15.37 18.32 0.45
C GLY A 227 15.09 16.93 1.02
N VAL A 228 13.85 16.50 0.83
CA VAL A 228 13.40 15.13 1.05
C VAL A 228 12.64 14.65 -0.18
N GLY A 229 13.07 13.52 -0.71
CA GLY A 229 12.31 12.74 -1.66
C GLY A 229 11.58 11.62 -0.96
N LEU A 230 10.32 11.43 -1.28
CA LEU A 230 9.50 10.31 -0.81
C LEU A 230 9.03 9.51 -2.01
N GLY A 231 9.19 8.19 -1.95
CA GLY A 231 8.69 7.25 -2.96
C GLY A 231 8.03 6.02 -2.33
N PHE A 232 7.12 5.40 -3.06
CA PHE A 232 6.51 4.11 -2.74
C PHE A 232 6.92 3.08 -3.79
N THR A 233 7.28 1.87 -3.39
CA THR A 233 7.63 0.80 -4.33
C THR A 233 6.47 0.39 -5.23
N SER A 234 5.24 0.44 -4.71
CA SER A 234 4.01 -0.01 -5.41
C SER A 234 2.92 1.06 -5.30
N PHE A 235 3.20 2.29 -5.72
CA PHE A 235 2.26 3.40 -5.58
C PHE A 235 0.99 3.23 -6.40
N PHE A 236 1.16 2.83 -7.67
CA PHE A 236 0.08 2.67 -8.62
C PHE A 236 -0.74 1.41 -8.30
N GLU A 237 -0.03 0.30 -8.13
CA GLU A 237 -0.60 -1.03 -7.98
C GLU A 237 -1.35 -1.17 -6.64
N GLU A 238 -0.92 -0.48 -5.59
CA GLU A 238 -1.59 -0.50 -4.29
C GLU A 238 -2.42 0.77 -4.02
N TYR A 239 -3.05 1.34 -5.05
CA TYR A 239 -3.99 2.45 -4.87
C TYR A 239 -5.08 2.11 -3.82
N PRO A 240 -5.71 3.10 -3.18
CA PRO A 240 -5.48 4.54 -3.30
C PRO A 240 -4.32 5.04 -2.42
N LYS A 241 -3.40 5.79 -3.00
CA LYS A 241 -2.25 6.37 -2.28
C LYS A 241 -2.12 7.86 -2.49
N GLU A 242 -1.44 8.51 -1.55
CA GLU A 242 -1.15 9.93 -1.65
C GLU A 242 0.20 10.27 -0.98
N ILE A 243 1.00 11.11 -1.65
CA ILE A 243 2.10 11.83 -1.02
C ILE A 243 1.67 13.28 -0.86
N GLN A 244 1.63 13.77 0.37
CA GLN A 244 1.12 15.10 0.69
C GLN A 244 2.15 15.93 1.46
N VAL A 245 2.39 17.16 1.02
CA VAL A 245 3.15 18.18 1.75
C VAL A 245 2.18 19.20 2.31
N THR A 246 2.12 19.34 3.63
CA THR A 246 1.28 20.30 4.34
C THR A 246 2.17 21.36 4.99
N GLU A 247 2.33 22.50 4.31
CA GLU A 247 3.29 23.53 4.72
C GLU A 247 2.94 24.19 6.05
N SER A 248 1.65 24.31 6.38
CA SER A 248 1.22 24.88 7.66
C SER A 248 1.60 24.05 8.89
N GLU A 249 1.99 22.79 8.70
CA GLU A 249 2.37 21.87 9.77
C GLU A 249 3.84 21.43 9.71
N ASP A 250 4.58 21.83 8.66
CA ASP A 250 5.89 21.30 8.28
C ASP A 250 5.89 19.78 8.08
N MET A 251 4.84 19.24 7.44
CA MET A 251 4.61 17.79 7.38
C MET A 251 4.65 17.26 5.95
N LEU A 252 5.41 16.18 5.75
CA LEU A 252 5.31 15.29 4.60
C LEU A 252 4.59 14.02 5.04
N THR A 253 3.50 13.66 4.38
CA THR A 253 2.67 12.49 4.71
C THR A 253 2.68 11.50 3.55
N ALA A 254 3.04 10.26 3.86
CA ALA A 254 2.95 9.10 2.99
C ALA A 254 1.68 8.32 3.36
N TYR A 255 0.58 8.57 2.65
CA TYR A 255 -0.67 7.82 2.84
C TYR A 255 -0.58 6.48 2.11
N SER A 256 -0.52 5.39 2.87
CA SER A 256 -0.75 4.04 2.33
C SER A 256 -2.22 3.81 1.98
N TRP A 257 -3.12 4.57 2.64
CA TRP A 257 -4.53 4.75 2.28
C TRP A 257 -4.89 6.24 2.32
N SER A 258 -5.17 6.86 1.17
CA SER A 258 -5.54 8.28 1.12
C SER A 258 -6.98 8.53 1.60
N PRO A 259 -7.22 9.55 2.45
CA PRO A 259 -8.57 9.93 2.84
C PRO A 259 -9.42 10.46 1.68
N LYS A 260 -8.82 10.84 0.54
CA LYS A 260 -9.55 11.26 -0.67
C LYS A 260 -10.35 10.13 -1.31
N ALA A 261 -9.97 8.87 -1.05
CA ALA A 261 -10.62 7.69 -1.64
C ALA A 261 -11.93 7.29 -0.96
N GLY A 262 -12.25 7.90 0.19
CA GLY A 262 -13.26 7.41 1.10
C GLY A 262 -12.76 6.25 1.98
N PRO A 263 -13.61 5.75 2.89
CA PRO A 263 -13.22 4.69 3.81
C PRO A 263 -13.10 3.33 3.11
N LEU A 264 -12.08 2.55 3.48
CA LEU A 264 -11.94 1.15 3.08
C LEU A 264 -12.92 0.29 3.88
N SER A 265 -13.83 -0.38 3.18
CA SER A 265 -14.78 -1.31 3.77
C SER A 265 -14.22 -2.72 3.87
N PHE A 266 -14.61 -3.41 4.94
CA PHE A 266 -14.37 -4.84 5.15
C PHE A 266 -15.70 -5.63 5.28
N ALA A 267 -16.83 -4.97 5.01
CA ALA A 267 -18.13 -5.62 5.02
C ALA A 267 -18.22 -6.69 3.92
N ARG A 268 -19.11 -7.66 4.12
CA ARG A 268 -19.36 -8.66 3.09
C ARG A 268 -19.98 -7.98 1.87
N LYS A 269 -19.66 -8.50 0.69
CA LYS A 269 -20.29 -8.08 -0.57
C LYS A 269 -21.79 -8.40 -0.61
N ASP A 270 -22.19 -9.50 0.03
CA ASP A 270 -23.53 -10.06 0.04
C ASP A 270 -23.73 -10.94 1.30
N GLY A 271 -24.97 -11.38 1.50
CA GLY A 271 -25.37 -12.32 2.56
C GLY A 271 -25.25 -13.79 2.14
N GLU A 272 -24.57 -14.10 1.05
CA GLU A 272 -24.38 -15.47 0.58
C GLU A 272 -23.30 -16.17 1.41
N THR A 273 -23.40 -17.49 1.59
CA THR A 273 -22.39 -18.27 2.30
C THR A 273 -21.13 -18.46 1.45
N ASP A 274 -19.96 -18.43 2.09
CA ASP A 274 -18.69 -18.85 1.48
C ASP A 274 -18.30 -20.22 2.04
N SER A 275 -18.18 -21.22 1.16
CA SER A 275 -17.84 -22.60 1.53
C SER A 275 -18.72 -23.19 2.65
N GLY A 276 -19.99 -22.77 2.67
CA GLY A 276 -21.00 -23.22 3.64
C GLY A 276 -21.09 -22.39 4.92
N MET A 277 -20.38 -21.25 5.02
CA MET A 277 -20.34 -20.41 6.23
C MET A 277 -20.59 -18.92 5.91
N ILE A 278 -21.32 -18.21 6.79
CA ILE A 278 -21.66 -16.77 6.61
C ILE A 278 -20.72 -15.79 7.35
N ALA A 279 -19.70 -16.31 8.04
CA ALA A 279 -18.79 -15.54 8.87
C ALA A 279 -17.91 -14.52 8.10
N ASN A 280 -17.62 -13.37 8.71
CA ASN A 280 -16.66 -12.39 8.20
C ASN A 280 -15.33 -12.48 8.96
N PHE A 281 -14.23 -12.75 8.25
CA PHE A 281 -12.88 -12.95 8.80
C PHE A 281 -11.89 -11.83 8.49
N ALA A 282 -12.37 -10.63 8.17
CA ALA A 282 -11.46 -9.52 7.84
C ALA A 282 -10.55 -9.10 9.03
N ALA A 283 -11.02 -9.28 10.27
CA ALA A 283 -10.23 -8.98 11.46
C ALA A 283 -8.99 -9.91 11.56
N GLY A 284 -7.82 -9.32 11.70
CA GLY A 284 -6.52 -10.01 11.69
C GLY A 284 -5.73 -9.80 10.39
N LEU A 285 -6.33 -9.21 9.35
CA LEU A 285 -5.63 -8.87 8.12
C LEU A 285 -4.46 -7.92 8.40
N ALA A 286 -3.26 -8.32 7.97
CA ALA A 286 -2.05 -7.50 8.09
C ALA A 286 -1.63 -6.97 6.72
N LYS A 287 -1.35 -5.66 6.62
CA LYS A 287 -0.83 -5.03 5.41
C LYS A 287 0.51 -4.37 5.70
N SER A 288 1.50 -4.65 4.86
CA SER A 288 2.80 -3.98 4.84
C SER A 288 2.94 -3.15 3.56
N THR A 289 3.39 -1.91 3.69
CA THR A 289 3.72 -1.02 2.56
C THR A 289 5.15 -0.51 2.72
N GLU A 290 5.95 -0.61 1.66
CA GLU A 290 7.33 -0.12 1.62
C GLU A 290 7.39 1.31 1.06
N MET A 291 8.15 2.16 1.76
CA MET A 291 8.38 3.56 1.42
C MET A 291 9.88 3.85 1.45
N VAL A 292 10.33 4.80 0.65
CA VAL A 292 11.70 5.31 0.66
C VAL A 292 11.69 6.80 0.97
N PHE A 293 12.54 7.22 1.91
CA PHE A 293 12.83 8.64 2.15
C PHE A 293 14.30 8.91 1.80
N HIS A 294 14.54 9.81 0.86
CA HIS A 294 15.88 10.25 0.46
C HIS A 294 16.11 11.69 0.90
N PHE A 295 17.07 11.90 1.80
CA PHE A 295 17.46 13.23 2.27
C PHE A 295 18.66 13.74 1.48
N PHE A 296 18.63 15.01 1.10
CA PHE A 296 19.72 15.61 0.32
C PHE A 296 19.91 17.08 0.70
N LYS A 297 21.10 17.60 0.41
CA LYS A 297 21.40 19.03 0.53
C LYS A 297 21.07 19.69 -0.80
N VAL A 298 20.45 20.86 -0.72
CA VAL A 298 20.26 21.76 -1.87
C VAL A 298 21.30 22.87 -1.75
N ASP A 299 21.97 23.18 -2.87
CA ASP A 299 22.88 24.32 -2.97
C ASP A 299 22.34 25.25 -4.07
N ALA A 300 21.19 25.86 -3.78
CA ALA A 300 20.56 26.76 -4.71
C ALA A 300 21.32 28.09 -4.74
N ASP A 301 22.17 28.28 -5.75
CA ASP A 301 22.69 29.61 -6.08
C ASP A 301 21.50 30.50 -6.47
N VAL A 302 21.17 31.44 -5.57
CA VAL A 302 19.98 32.32 -5.61
C VAL A 302 19.87 33.13 -6.92
N GLU A 303 20.94 33.22 -7.71
CA GLU A 303 21.00 34.01 -8.95
C GLU A 303 20.36 33.33 -10.18
N LYS A 304 19.91 32.07 -10.11
CA LYS A 304 19.23 31.37 -11.22
C LYS A 304 17.84 30.86 -10.81
N THR A 305 16.88 31.77 -10.75
CA THR A 305 15.55 31.53 -10.15
C THR A 305 14.60 30.63 -10.95
N ASP A 306 14.89 30.34 -12.22
CA ASP A 306 13.93 29.67 -13.12
C ASP A 306 14.32 28.22 -13.48
N GLN A 307 15.42 27.68 -12.93
CA GLN A 307 15.86 26.31 -13.17
C GLN A 307 15.72 25.47 -11.91
N VAL A 308 15.19 24.25 -12.07
CA VAL A 308 15.19 23.24 -11.01
C VAL A 308 16.65 23.01 -10.56
N PRO A 309 16.97 23.07 -9.25
CA PRO A 309 18.33 22.81 -8.79
C PRO A 309 18.80 21.42 -9.23
N LYS A 310 20.07 21.30 -9.63
CA LYS A 310 20.64 20.03 -10.10
C LYS A 310 20.49 18.91 -9.08
N GLU A 311 20.55 19.25 -7.80
CA GLU A 311 20.38 18.32 -6.68
C GLU A 311 18.96 17.74 -6.63
N VAL A 312 17.95 18.47 -7.11
CA VAL A 312 16.57 17.98 -7.21
C VAL A 312 16.46 16.95 -8.34
N ASP A 313 17.04 17.21 -9.51
CA ASP A 313 17.07 16.24 -10.62
C ASP A 313 17.81 14.94 -10.24
N GLU A 314 18.93 15.07 -9.50
CA GLU A 314 19.66 13.93 -8.94
C GLU A 314 18.81 13.19 -7.90
N ALA A 315 18.07 13.91 -7.05
CA ALA A 315 17.17 13.30 -6.07
C ALA A 315 16.01 12.56 -6.72
N VAL A 316 15.44 13.07 -7.82
CA VAL A 316 14.41 12.38 -8.61
C VAL A 316 14.95 11.04 -9.10
N SER A 317 16.11 11.05 -9.78
CA SER A 317 16.75 9.83 -10.30
C SER A 317 17.08 8.84 -9.18
N GLN A 318 17.49 9.34 -8.02
CA GLN A 318 17.85 8.53 -6.87
C GLN A 318 16.62 7.88 -6.21
N VAL A 319 15.50 8.60 -6.07
CA VAL A 319 14.25 8.03 -5.52
C VAL A 319 13.67 7.00 -6.46
N ASP A 320 13.61 7.30 -7.76
CA ASP A 320 13.14 6.38 -8.80
C ASP A 320 13.89 5.03 -8.75
N ALA A 321 15.22 5.07 -8.73
CA ALA A 321 16.06 3.88 -8.60
C ALA A 321 15.96 3.16 -7.24
N LEU A 322 15.43 3.80 -6.20
CA LEU A 322 15.26 3.18 -4.88
C LEU A 322 13.89 2.51 -4.70
N MET A 323 12.89 2.95 -5.48
CA MET A 323 11.56 2.30 -5.52
C MET A 323 11.63 0.94 -6.22
N ASP A 324 12.52 0.78 -7.21
CA ASP A 324 12.84 -0.50 -7.83
C ASP A 324 14.36 -0.75 -7.80
N PRO A 325 14.91 -1.14 -6.63
CA PRO A 325 16.34 -1.29 -6.47
C PRO A 325 16.84 -2.57 -7.16
N PRO A 326 18.04 -2.57 -7.77
CA PRO A 326 18.62 -3.77 -8.35
C PRO A 326 18.88 -4.84 -7.27
N VAL A 327 18.38 -6.05 -7.51
CA VAL A 327 18.55 -7.20 -6.60
C VAL A 327 19.76 -8.04 -7.04
N ALA A 328 20.70 -8.23 -6.12
CA ALA A 328 21.82 -9.16 -6.35
C ALA A 328 21.33 -10.60 -6.18
N ILE A 329 21.35 -11.38 -7.26
CA ILE A 329 21.00 -12.80 -7.26
C ILE A 329 22.25 -13.68 -7.37
N VAL A 330 22.18 -14.89 -6.83
CA VAL A 330 23.25 -15.91 -6.93
C VAL A 330 23.00 -16.78 -8.16
N ASP A 331 24.06 -17.32 -8.76
CA ASP A 331 23.95 -18.28 -9.86
C ASP A 331 22.96 -19.42 -9.51
N PRO A 332 21.88 -19.60 -10.30
CA PRO A 332 20.90 -20.66 -10.08
C PRO A 332 21.51 -22.07 -9.98
N LEU A 333 22.59 -22.36 -10.72
CA LEU A 333 23.31 -23.64 -10.64
C LEU A 333 23.95 -23.86 -9.28
N TRP A 334 24.54 -22.80 -8.71
CA TRP A 334 25.10 -22.87 -7.37
C TRP A 334 24.00 -23.13 -6.35
N THR A 335 22.91 -22.36 -6.39
CA THR A 335 21.76 -22.51 -5.48
C THR A 335 21.21 -23.94 -5.50
N ALA A 336 20.97 -24.50 -6.69
CA ALA A 336 20.51 -25.87 -6.86
C ALA A 336 21.50 -26.90 -6.26
N SER A 337 22.81 -26.71 -6.45
CA SER A 337 23.84 -27.63 -5.92
C SER A 337 23.86 -27.70 -4.39
N THR A 338 23.48 -26.62 -3.70
CA THR A 338 23.42 -26.58 -2.23
C THR A 338 22.25 -27.36 -1.64
N LYS A 339 21.20 -27.61 -2.44
CA LYS A 339 19.92 -28.20 -2.00
C LYS A 339 19.22 -27.45 -0.86
N VAL A 340 19.52 -26.16 -0.67
CA VAL A 340 18.92 -25.34 0.39
C VAL A 340 17.40 -25.21 0.22
N PHE A 341 16.91 -25.24 -1.03
CA PHE A 341 15.49 -25.27 -1.40
C PHE A 341 15.01 -26.67 -1.83
N GLY A 342 15.73 -27.73 -1.43
CA GLY A 342 15.45 -29.08 -1.89
C GLY A 342 16.03 -29.39 -3.28
N ASN A 343 15.47 -30.40 -3.95
CA ASN A 343 15.93 -30.82 -5.28
C ASN A 343 15.23 -29.99 -6.36
N ILE A 344 15.78 -28.80 -6.63
CA ILE A 344 15.36 -27.94 -7.74
C ILE A 344 16.46 -27.92 -8.82
N SER A 345 16.08 -27.77 -10.09
CA SER A 345 17.02 -27.59 -11.20
C SER A 345 16.72 -26.25 -11.88
N PRO A 346 17.74 -25.44 -12.23
CA PRO A 346 17.51 -24.34 -13.16
C PRO A 346 17.21 -24.88 -14.55
N SER A 347 16.75 -24.01 -15.44
CA SER A 347 16.61 -24.33 -16.86
C SER A 347 17.99 -24.56 -17.49
N LEU A 348 18.18 -25.74 -18.10
CA LEU A 348 19.44 -26.18 -18.75
C LEU A 348 19.30 -26.41 -20.26
N GLY A 349 18.15 -26.06 -20.83
CA GLY A 349 17.85 -26.28 -22.25
C GLY A 349 17.68 -27.75 -22.67
N ALA A 350 17.51 -28.66 -21.70
CA ALA A 350 17.36 -30.10 -21.96
C ALA A 350 15.92 -30.49 -22.28
N GLU A 351 14.94 -29.76 -21.72
CA GLU A 351 13.50 -30.03 -21.83
C GLU A 351 12.74 -28.78 -22.30
N ASP A 352 13.22 -28.14 -23.38
CA ASP A 352 12.72 -26.83 -23.84
C ASP A 352 11.19 -26.77 -24.00
N THR A 353 10.54 -27.90 -24.32
CA THR A 353 9.07 -27.92 -24.45
C THR A 353 8.36 -27.83 -23.12
N PHE A 354 8.89 -28.46 -22.07
CA PHE A 354 8.36 -28.37 -20.72
C PHE A 354 8.62 -26.98 -20.14
N GLU A 355 9.85 -26.47 -20.26
CA GLU A 355 10.24 -25.14 -19.76
C GLU A 355 9.41 -24.03 -20.42
N ARG A 356 9.22 -24.07 -21.75
CA ARG A 356 8.31 -23.13 -22.44
C ARG A 356 6.87 -23.20 -21.92
N GLY A 357 6.43 -24.37 -21.46
CA GLY A 357 5.10 -24.53 -20.86
C GLY A 357 4.99 -23.87 -19.48
N LEU A 358 6.07 -23.82 -18.71
CA LEU A 358 6.14 -23.08 -17.45
C LEU A 358 6.20 -21.57 -17.70
N ASP A 359 7.08 -21.13 -18.59
CA ASP A 359 7.20 -19.72 -18.99
C ASP A 359 5.85 -19.17 -19.46
N TYR A 360 5.17 -19.91 -20.34
CA TYR A 360 3.85 -19.53 -20.85
C TYR A 360 2.83 -19.31 -19.72
N LYS A 361 2.83 -20.15 -18.69
CA LYS A 361 1.89 -19.99 -17.57
C LYS A 361 2.20 -18.75 -16.73
N LEU A 362 3.47 -18.49 -16.46
CA LEU A 362 3.90 -17.30 -15.70
C LEU A 362 3.59 -16.03 -16.49
N ASP A 363 3.99 -15.98 -17.76
CA ASP A 363 3.71 -14.86 -18.66
C ASP A 363 2.19 -14.63 -18.82
N TRP A 364 1.40 -15.71 -18.88
CA TRP A 364 -0.06 -15.61 -18.97
C TRP A 364 -0.67 -15.03 -17.71
N MET A 365 -0.21 -15.42 -16.51
CA MET A 365 -0.70 -14.83 -15.25
C MET A 365 -0.31 -13.35 -15.13
N MET A 366 0.93 -13.00 -15.47
CA MET A 366 1.39 -11.60 -15.48
C MET A 366 0.59 -10.76 -16.48
N PHE A 367 0.37 -11.28 -17.69
CA PHE A 367 -0.47 -10.63 -18.70
C PHE A 367 -1.88 -10.36 -18.18
N ASN A 368 -2.51 -11.32 -17.49
CA ASN A 368 -3.87 -11.15 -16.99
C ASN A 368 -3.95 -10.18 -15.83
N GLN A 369 -2.98 -10.17 -14.90
CA GLN A 369 -2.90 -9.14 -13.86
C GLN A 369 -2.77 -7.73 -14.45
N GLU A 370 -2.06 -7.56 -15.57
CA GLU A 370 -1.97 -6.28 -16.28
C GLU A 370 -3.16 -5.99 -17.21
N TRP A 371 -3.93 -7.01 -17.61
CA TRP A 371 -5.09 -6.85 -18.48
C TRP A 371 -6.34 -6.53 -17.69
N GLU A 372 -6.60 -7.32 -16.66
CA GLU A 372 -7.56 -7.06 -15.60
C GLU A 372 -6.77 -6.62 -14.37
N PRO A 373 -6.72 -5.32 -14.06
CA PRO A 373 -5.84 -4.79 -13.03
C PRO A 373 -6.21 -5.36 -11.66
N TRP A 374 -5.57 -6.45 -11.26
CA TRP A 374 -5.66 -7.06 -9.93
C TRP A 374 -4.84 -6.25 -8.93
N TYR A 375 -5.23 -4.98 -8.84
CA TYR A 375 -4.59 -3.91 -8.11
C TYR A 375 -5.52 -3.44 -6.97
N GLY A 376 -4.95 -2.65 -6.07
CA GLY A 376 -5.57 -2.17 -4.86
C GLY A 376 -4.74 -2.55 -3.63
N MET A 377 -4.78 -1.73 -2.58
CA MET A 377 -3.93 -1.89 -1.40
C MET A 377 -3.95 -3.30 -0.77
N LEU A 378 -5.10 -3.99 -0.80
CA LEU A 378 -5.26 -5.32 -0.23
C LEU A 378 -5.26 -6.45 -1.27
N ASN A 379 -5.29 -6.11 -2.55
CA ASN A 379 -5.50 -7.05 -3.66
C ASN A 379 -4.18 -7.33 -4.39
N TYR A 380 -3.36 -6.30 -4.59
CA TYR A 380 -2.11 -6.42 -5.31
C TYR A 380 -1.14 -7.35 -4.59
N GLY A 381 -0.66 -8.34 -5.34
CA GLY A 381 0.18 -9.44 -4.86
C GLY A 381 -0.53 -10.80 -4.92
N ASP A 382 -1.86 -10.82 -4.93
CA ASP A 382 -2.65 -12.02 -5.23
C ASP A 382 -3.12 -12.03 -6.70
N PHE A 383 -3.63 -13.17 -7.14
CA PHE A 383 -4.16 -13.41 -8.47
C PHE A 383 -5.55 -14.02 -8.37
N LYS A 384 -6.35 -13.90 -9.44
CA LYS A 384 -7.59 -14.68 -9.55
C LYS A 384 -7.32 -16.00 -10.25
N THR A 385 -7.96 -17.08 -9.79
CA THR A 385 -7.70 -18.44 -10.29
C THR A 385 -8.74 -18.94 -11.30
N TYR A 386 -10.00 -18.54 -11.16
CA TYR A 386 -11.07 -19.09 -11.98
C TYR A 386 -11.52 -18.11 -13.06
N TYR A 387 -11.65 -18.60 -14.28
CA TYR A 387 -12.20 -17.82 -15.40
C TYR A 387 -13.43 -18.55 -15.95
N TYR A 388 -14.62 -18.01 -15.67
CA TYR A 388 -15.91 -18.58 -16.06
C TYR A 388 -16.79 -17.48 -16.63
N ASP A 389 -17.55 -17.80 -17.69
CA ASP A 389 -18.48 -16.86 -18.34
C ASP A 389 -17.86 -15.50 -18.68
N GLU A 390 -16.62 -15.53 -19.17
CA GLU A 390 -15.82 -14.34 -19.53
C GLU A 390 -15.43 -13.42 -18.36
N GLU A 391 -15.52 -13.91 -17.12
CA GLU A 391 -15.15 -13.16 -15.92
C GLU A 391 -14.15 -13.92 -15.06
N TRP A 392 -13.21 -13.17 -14.49
CA TRP A 392 -12.32 -13.68 -13.46
C TRP A 392 -12.98 -13.67 -12.08
N GLN A 393 -12.94 -14.83 -11.44
CA GLN A 393 -13.57 -15.14 -10.17
C GLN A 393 -12.53 -15.67 -9.19
N MET A 394 -12.78 -15.41 -7.90
CA MET A 394 -12.03 -15.95 -6.76
C MET A 394 -10.54 -15.57 -6.71
N TRP A 395 -10.18 -14.84 -5.67
CA TRP A 395 -8.79 -14.63 -5.25
C TRP A 395 -8.15 -15.94 -4.77
N THR A 396 -6.89 -16.15 -5.12
CA THR A 396 -6.22 -17.45 -4.94
C THR A 396 -5.90 -17.72 -3.48
N ASN A 397 -5.60 -16.69 -2.68
CA ASN A 397 -5.33 -16.81 -1.25
C ASN A 397 -4.29 -17.92 -0.91
N ASN A 398 -3.28 -18.10 -1.78
CA ASN A 398 -2.23 -19.12 -1.70
C ASN A 398 -2.68 -20.59 -1.87
N GLU A 399 -3.89 -20.86 -2.34
CA GLU A 399 -4.37 -22.25 -2.49
C GLU A 399 -4.00 -22.87 -3.87
N PRO A 400 -3.61 -24.17 -3.92
CA PRO A 400 -3.20 -25.02 -2.82
C PRO A 400 -1.75 -24.82 -2.36
N ALA A 401 -0.94 -24.07 -3.11
CA ALA A 401 0.44 -23.68 -2.79
C ALA A 401 1.00 -22.77 -3.90
N ALA A 402 0.29 -21.70 -4.26
CA ALA A 402 0.69 -20.85 -5.39
C ALA A 402 2.07 -20.20 -5.20
N ASP A 403 2.47 -19.98 -3.94
CA ASP A 403 3.74 -19.36 -3.59
C ASP A 403 4.96 -20.31 -3.64
N PHE A 404 4.75 -21.64 -3.80
CA PHE A 404 5.79 -22.66 -3.65
C PHE A 404 6.25 -23.34 -4.95
#